data_AF-A0A8S4GU18-F1
#
_entry.id   AF-A0A8S4GU18-F1
#
_cell.length_a   1.000
_cell.length_b   1.000
_cell.length_c   1.000
_cell.angle_alpha   90.00
_cell.angle_beta   90.00
_cell.angle_gamma   90.00
#
_symmetry.space_group_name_H-M   'P 1'
#
loop_
_entity.id
_entity.type
_entity.pdbx_description
1 polymer ?
#
loop_
_entity_poly.entity_id
_entity_poly.type
_entity_poly.pdbx_seq_one_letter_code
_entity_poly.pdbx_strand_id
1 'polypeptide(L)'
;MQAARLPTPSASLGARLSARASRATSAAGRPAPRRSLVARAEASRAPGEPAPWSEPGYLDAVVSALPDAQQQAVVAGIFAGLGLGTYVTLTQVVPVLEQAFGGNTLYQLNAASQPWILGLTFMAAGYAHFGLQQGFLDMMPHQGAFGGLWQLPGSDKFHVEWTGVAELVGGAGLLLGAIDRTFSLGLLPTWVEPAAALGLFFLVIAVSPANIYMYTNNAPGPVPEVIPPAGHFVRFLLQIALLSVLWGLAKF
;
A
#
# COMPACT_ATOMS: atom_id res chain seq x y z
N MET A 1 16.54 97.00 1.71
CA MET A 1 17.64 96.34 2.44
C MET A 1 17.11 95.82 3.77
N GLN A 2 16.75 94.53 3.82
CA GLN A 2 16.62 93.73 5.05
C GLN A 2 16.57 92.27 4.60
N ALA A 3 17.62 91.52 4.92
CA ALA A 3 17.74 90.11 4.60
C ALA A 3 17.14 89.30 5.76
N ALA A 4 16.09 88.53 5.48
CA ALA A 4 15.46 87.65 6.45
C ALA A 4 15.56 86.18 6.01
N ARG A 5 16.38 85.48 6.79
CA ARG A 5 16.70 84.05 6.90
C ARG A 5 15.68 83.06 6.32
N LEU A 6 16.20 82.14 5.51
CA LEU A 6 15.54 80.90 5.07
C LEU A 6 15.35 79.93 6.25
N PRO A 7 14.19 79.23 6.35
CA PRO A 7 14.03 78.12 7.27
C PRO A 7 14.64 76.82 6.70
N THR A 8 15.31 76.08 7.58
CA THR A 8 15.82 74.73 7.34
C THR A 8 14.69 73.71 7.14
N PRO A 9 14.80 72.77 6.19
CA PRO A 9 13.80 71.70 6.04
C PRO A 9 13.96 70.67 7.16
N SER A 10 12.91 70.54 7.96
CA SER A 10 12.70 69.48 8.95
C SER A 10 12.64 68.11 8.26
N ALA A 11 13.50 67.21 8.71
CA ALA A 11 13.51 65.80 8.33
C ALA A 11 12.28 65.09 8.93
N SER A 12 11.22 64.89 8.14
CA SER A 12 10.10 64.05 8.56
C SER A 12 9.33 63.43 7.39
N LEU A 13 10.04 62.82 6.41
CA LEU A 13 9.38 62.05 5.35
C LEU A 13 10.11 60.77 4.90
N GLY A 14 11.03 60.25 5.72
CA GLY A 14 11.83 59.05 5.40
C GLY A 14 11.48 57.77 6.14
N ALA A 15 10.55 57.80 7.13
CA ALA A 15 10.38 56.69 8.07
C ALA A 15 9.09 55.87 7.91
N ARG A 16 8.24 56.14 6.92
CA ARG A 16 6.94 55.45 6.76
C ARG A 16 6.76 54.68 5.45
N LEU A 17 7.80 54.53 4.64
CA LEU A 17 7.78 53.67 3.45
C LEU A 17 8.77 52.49 3.50
N SER A 18 9.57 52.37 4.57
CA SER A 18 10.49 51.23 4.76
C SER A 18 9.89 50.07 5.57
N ALA A 19 8.66 50.20 6.09
CA ALA A 19 8.02 49.16 6.93
C ALA A 19 7.08 48.22 6.15
N ARG A 20 6.94 48.40 4.84
CA ARG A 20 6.03 47.58 4.00
C ARG A 20 6.74 46.73 2.93
N ALA A 21 8.08 46.73 2.93
CA ALA A 21 8.91 45.99 1.97
C ALA A 21 9.81 44.92 2.61
N SER A 22 9.53 44.46 3.84
CA SER A 22 10.31 43.41 4.51
C SER A 22 9.50 42.18 4.97
N ARG A 23 8.29 41.99 4.43
CA ARG A 23 7.46 40.80 4.71
C ARG A 23 7.21 39.91 3.49
N ALA A 24 8.15 39.90 2.57
CA ALA A 24 8.13 39.01 1.40
C ALA A 24 9.53 38.49 1.10
N THR A 25 10.18 37.87 2.09
CA THR A 25 11.37 37.07 1.86
C THR A 25 11.41 35.90 2.83
N SER A 26 11.46 34.70 2.25
CA SER A 26 11.85 33.44 2.87
C SER A 26 10.85 32.72 3.78
N ALA A 27 9.75 32.26 3.19
CA ALA A 27 9.23 30.92 3.48
C ALA A 27 9.62 29.95 2.33
N ALA A 28 10.85 30.09 1.83
CA ALA A 28 11.51 29.03 1.11
C ALA A 28 12.30 28.22 2.14
N GLY A 29 12.14 26.90 2.14
CA GLY A 29 13.04 26.01 2.89
C GLY A 29 12.41 25.19 4.01
N ARG A 30 11.43 24.37 3.66
CA ARG A 30 11.41 22.94 4.01
C ARG A 30 10.31 22.28 3.18
N PRO A 31 10.58 21.23 2.40
CA PRO A 31 9.51 20.45 1.81
C PRO A 31 8.61 19.99 2.96
N ALA A 32 7.33 20.34 2.89
CA ALA A 32 6.37 19.89 3.89
C ALA A 32 6.40 18.35 3.87
N PRO A 33 6.40 17.68 5.04
CA PRO A 33 6.42 16.22 5.07
C PRO A 33 5.23 15.70 4.27
N ARG A 34 5.42 14.64 3.46
CA ARG A 34 4.38 14.11 2.54
C ARG A 34 3.04 13.87 3.23
N ARG A 35 3.04 13.52 4.52
CA ARG A 35 1.86 13.43 5.40
C ARG A 35 0.97 14.69 5.41
N SER A 36 1.59 15.88 5.44
CA SER A 36 0.85 17.16 5.42
C SER A 36 0.23 17.47 4.06
N LEU A 37 0.79 16.90 2.98
CA LEU A 37 0.26 17.06 1.62
C LEU A 37 -0.93 16.12 1.39
N VAL A 38 -0.83 14.86 1.81
CA VAL A 38 -1.95 13.90 1.73
C VAL A 38 -3.14 14.38 2.56
N ALA A 39 -2.92 14.71 3.85
CA ALA A 39 -4.00 15.19 4.72
C ALA A 39 -4.66 16.50 4.21
N ARG A 40 -3.87 17.38 3.57
CA ARG A 40 -4.40 18.60 2.97
C ARG A 40 -5.20 18.31 1.69
N ALA A 41 -4.74 17.37 0.89
CA ALA A 41 -5.42 16.96 -0.34
C ALA A 41 -6.74 16.26 -0.02
N GLU A 42 -6.78 15.41 1.01
CA GLU A 42 -8.00 14.80 1.53
C GLU A 42 -8.98 15.84 2.11
N ALA A 43 -8.49 16.76 2.95
CA ALA A 43 -9.34 17.77 3.60
C ALA A 43 -9.93 18.80 2.62
N SER A 44 -9.37 18.92 1.41
CA SER A 44 -9.82 19.85 0.37
C SER A 44 -10.75 19.20 -0.67
N ARG A 45 -10.98 17.88 -0.60
CA ARG A 45 -11.72 17.12 -1.62
C ARG A 45 -13.22 17.34 -1.50
N ALA A 46 -13.87 17.78 -2.58
CA ALA A 46 -15.33 17.84 -2.64
C ALA A 46 -15.93 16.44 -2.87
N PRO A 47 -17.14 16.15 -2.36
CA PRO A 47 -17.81 14.88 -2.65
C PRO A 47 -17.98 14.67 -4.16
N GLY A 48 -17.45 13.54 -4.68
CA GLY A 48 -17.56 13.16 -6.09
C GLY A 48 -16.38 13.58 -6.97
N GLU A 49 -15.40 14.34 -6.46
CA GLU A 49 -14.17 14.60 -7.21
C GLU A 49 -13.25 13.37 -7.22
N PRO A 50 -12.52 13.12 -8.32
CA PRO A 50 -11.47 12.11 -8.36
C PRO A 50 -10.47 12.31 -7.22
N ALA A 51 -9.89 11.23 -6.73
CA ALA A 51 -8.89 11.36 -5.69
C ALA A 51 -7.62 12.02 -6.23
N PRO A 52 -6.91 12.88 -5.49
CA PRO A 52 -5.74 13.59 -6.00
C PRO A 52 -4.63 12.69 -6.60
N TRP A 53 -4.49 11.47 -6.07
CA TRP A 53 -3.53 10.47 -6.55
C TRP A 53 -3.94 9.73 -7.83
N SER A 54 -5.16 9.94 -8.35
CA SER A 54 -5.52 9.46 -9.68
C SER A 54 -4.86 10.28 -10.79
N GLU A 55 -4.42 11.51 -10.48
CA GLU A 55 -3.74 12.36 -11.45
C GLU A 55 -2.33 11.82 -11.78
N PRO A 56 -1.96 11.73 -13.07
CA PRO A 56 -0.60 11.40 -13.49
C PRO A 56 0.46 12.27 -12.80
N GLY A 57 1.47 11.65 -12.20
CA GLY A 57 2.57 12.37 -11.55
C GLY A 57 2.29 12.92 -10.16
N TYR A 58 1.15 12.59 -9.52
CA TYR A 58 0.85 13.02 -8.16
C TYR A 58 2.00 12.77 -7.17
N LEU A 59 2.46 13.83 -6.49
CA LEU A 59 3.62 13.79 -5.57
C LEU A 59 4.88 13.17 -6.20
N ASP A 60 5.16 13.54 -7.45
CA ASP A 60 6.29 13.03 -8.24
C ASP A 60 6.18 11.51 -8.47
N ALA A 61 4.95 11.00 -8.61
CA ALA A 61 4.69 9.60 -8.98
C ALA A 61 5.24 9.31 -10.38
N VAL A 62 6.44 8.71 -10.42
CA VAL A 62 7.16 8.49 -11.67
C VAL A 62 6.37 7.61 -12.63
N VAL A 63 5.82 6.49 -12.14
CA VAL A 63 5.18 5.51 -13.02
C VAL A 63 3.89 6.05 -13.62
N SER A 64 2.99 6.66 -12.83
CA SER A 64 1.73 7.20 -13.36
C SER A 64 1.91 8.35 -14.35
N ALA A 65 3.08 9.00 -14.37
CA ALA A 65 3.43 10.04 -15.34
C ALA A 65 4.00 9.50 -16.67
N LEU A 66 4.31 8.20 -16.77
CA LEU A 66 4.84 7.61 -18.00
C LEU A 66 3.73 7.41 -19.06
N PRO A 67 4.09 7.29 -20.35
CA PRO A 67 3.17 6.84 -21.38
C PRO A 67 2.54 5.48 -21.05
N ASP A 68 1.31 5.25 -21.47
CA ASP A 68 0.49 4.08 -21.10
C ASP A 68 1.22 2.74 -21.24
N ALA A 69 1.88 2.51 -22.37
CA ALA A 69 2.62 1.26 -22.62
C ALA A 69 3.74 1.01 -21.59
N GLN A 70 4.37 2.07 -21.08
CA GLN A 70 5.41 1.96 -20.06
C GLN A 70 4.80 1.68 -18.68
N GLN A 71 3.64 2.27 -18.36
CA GLN A 71 2.91 1.93 -17.13
C GLN A 71 2.52 0.44 -17.13
N GLN A 72 1.93 -0.03 -18.23
CA GLN A 72 1.55 -1.43 -18.42
C GLN A 72 2.76 -2.35 -18.29
N ALA A 73 3.90 -1.99 -18.89
CA ALA A 73 5.14 -2.76 -18.79
C ALA A 73 5.66 -2.84 -17.34
N VAL A 74 5.59 -1.76 -16.57
CA VAL A 74 5.95 -1.77 -15.14
C VAL A 74 5.04 -2.71 -14.35
N VAL A 75 3.73 -2.62 -14.55
CA VAL A 75 2.76 -3.50 -13.85
C VAL A 75 2.98 -4.97 -14.22
N ALA A 76 3.13 -5.28 -15.51
CA ALA A 76 3.43 -6.62 -15.98
C ALA A 76 4.77 -7.14 -15.41
N GLY A 77 5.79 -6.28 -15.35
CA GLY A 77 7.07 -6.59 -14.73
C GLY A 77 6.97 -6.92 -13.25
N ILE A 78 6.14 -6.19 -12.49
CA ILE A 78 5.88 -6.49 -11.08
C ILE A 78 5.18 -7.84 -10.91
N PHE A 79 4.15 -8.14 -11.72
CA PHE A 79 3.50 -9.45 -11.67
C PHE A 79 4.43 -10.60 -12.08
N ALA A 80 5.24 -10.41 -13.12
CA ALA A 80 6.25 -11.38 -13.52
C ALA A 80 7.29 -11.60 -12.40
N GLY A 81 7.71 -10.52 -11.74
CA GLY A 81 8.60 -10.57 -10.59
C GLY A 81 8.00 -11.30 -9.39
N LEU A 82 6.71 -11.07 -9.08
CA LEU A 82 5.99 -11.81 -8.04
C LEU A 82 5.97 -13.31 -8.37
N GLY A 83 5.55 -13.67 -9.59
CA GLY A 83 5.48 -15.07 -10.02
C GLY A 83 6.84 -15.77 -10.01
N LEU A 84 7.85 -15.15 -10.63
CA LEU A 84 9.21 -15.69 -10.69
C LEU A 84 9.85 -15.75 -9.29
N GLY A 85 9.67 -14.70 -8.48
CA GLY A 85 10.17 -14.64 -7.12
C GLY A 85 9.60 -15.77 -6.26
N THR A 86 8.27 -15.94 -6.26
CA THR A 86 7.60 -17.04 -5.57
C THR A 86 8.08 -18.40 -6.09
N TYR A 87 8.21 -18.59 -7.41
CA TYR A 87 8.73 -19.83 -7.99
C TYR A 87 10.16 -20.15 -7.53
N VAL A 88 11.07 -19.17 -7.59
CA VAL A 88 12.47 -19.34 -7.14
C VAL A 88 12.53 -19.60 -5.64
N THR A 89 11.72 -18.91 -4.84
CA THR A 89 11.64 -19.16 -3.40
C THR A 89 11.24 -20.60 -3.13
N LEU A 90 10.20 -21.10 -3.79
CA LEU A 90 9.70 -22.46 -3.61
C LEU A 90 10.66 -23.55 -4.11
N THR A 91 11.37 -23.31 -5.21
CA THR A 91 12.19 -24.35 -5.88
C THR A 91 13.66 -24.34 -5.49
N GLN A 92 14.18 -23.21 -5.03
CA GLN A 92 15.61 -23.03 -4.74
C GLN A 92 15.84 -22.64 -3.27
N VAL A 93 15.16 -21.59 -2.79
CA VAL A 93 15.44 -21.02 -1.47
C VAL A 93 14.97 -21.96 -0.36
N VAL A 94 13.72 -22.42 -0.42
CA VAL A 94 13.16 -23.31 0.62
C VAL A 94 13.97 -24.60 0.75
N PRO A 95 14.32 -25.33 -0.33
CA PRO A 95 15.17 -26.52 -0.22
C PRO A 95 16.56 -26.24 0.38
N VAL A 96 17.21 -25.13 0.03
CA VAL A 96 18.52 -24.75 0.60
C VAL A 96 18.39 -24.47 2.10
N LEU A 97 17.33 -23.78 2.52
CA LEU A 97 17.05 -23.54 3.94
C LEU A 97 16.78 -24.85 4.68
N GLU A 98 15.99 -25.75 4.11
CA GLU A 98 15.73 -27.07 4.72
C GLU A 98 17.03 -27.87 4.91
N GLN A 99 17.91 -27.87 3.91
CA GLN A 99 19.23 -28.52 4.00
C GLN A 99 20.12 -27.88 5.07
N ALA A 100 20.18 -26.54 5.11
CA ALA A 100 21.03 -25.81 6.05
C ALA A 100 20.60 -25.97 7.52
N PHE A 101 19.28 -26.09 7.77
CA PHE A 101 18.71 -26.15 9.11
C PHE A 101 18.33 -27.58 9.56
N GLY A 102 18.96 -28.61 8.97
CA GLY A 102 18.89 -29.97 9.51
C GLY A 102 17.69 -30.82 9.06
N GLY A 103 17.01 -30.43 7.98
CA GLY A 103 15.89 -31.17 7.40
C GLY A 103 14.62 -31.07 8.22
N ASN A 104 13.53 -30.59 7.61
CA ASN A 104 12.21 -30.38 8.23
C ASN A 104 12.14 -29.45 9.46
N THR A 105 13.23 -28.98 10.08
CA THR A 105 13.14 -28.15 11.30
C THR A 105 12.48 -26.79 11.06
N LEU A 106 12.87 -26.09 9.98
CA LEU A 106 12.18 -24.87 9.57
C LEU A 106 10.75 -25.20 9.18
N TYR A 107 10.52 -26.20 8.33
CA TYR A 107 9.18 -26.64 7.95
C TYR A 107 8.28 -26.95 9.16
N GLN A 108 8.78 -27.60 10.23
CA GLN A 108 7.98 -27.97 11.40
C GLN A 108 7.72 -26.81 12.36
N LEU A 109 8.71 -25.95 12.64
CA LEU A 109 8.51 -24.73 13.44
C LEU A 109 7.57 -23.75 12.72
N ASN A 110 7.64 -23.75 11.40
CA ASN A 110 6.86 -22.90 10.51
C ASN A 110 5.43 -23.45 10.30
N ALA A 111 5.24 -24.73 9.98
CA ALA A 111 3.93 -25.35 9.74
C ALA A 111 3.06 -25.48 11.00
N ALA A 112 3.65 -25.51 12.20
CA ALA A 112 2.90 -25.56 13.45
C ALA A 112 2.35 -24.19 13.87
N SER A 113 3.02 -23.08 13.54
CA SER A 113 2.67 -21.73 14.01
C SER A 113 2.14 -20.81 12.92
N GLN A 114 2.54 -20.99 11.65
CA GLN A 114 2.14 -20.12 10.56
C GLN A 114 0.64 -20.10 10.26
N PRO A 115 -0.08 -21.24 10.21
CA PRO A 115 -1.52 -21.19 9.95
C PRO A 115 -2.29 -20.36 10.97
N TRP A 116 -1.84 -20.37 12.23
CA TRP A 116 -2.41 -19.56 13.31
C TRP A 116 -2.15 -18.07 13.10
N ILE A 117 -0.88 -17.72 12.88
CA ILE A 117 -0.46 -16.32 12.72
C ILE A 117 -1.10 -15.74 11.46
N LEU A 118 -1.04 -16.46 10.34
CA LEU A 118 -1.66 -16.04 9.08
C LEU A 118 -3.18 -16.01 9.18
N GLY A 119 -3.80 -17.02 9.77
CA GLY A 119 -5.24 -17.06 9.97
C GLY A 119 -5.74 -15.84 10.75
N LEU A 120 -5.11 -15.53 11.89
CA LEU A 120 -5.41 -14.33 12.67
C LEU A 120 -5.11 -13.04 11.91
N THR A 121 -4.02 -12.98 11.15
CA THR A 121 -3.63 -11.80 10.36
C THR A 121 -4.65 -11.52 9.27
N PHE A 122 -5.07 -12.53 8.50
CA PHE A 122 -6.10 -12.39 7.47
C PHE A 122 -7.47 -12.06 8.07
N MET A 123 -7.83 -12.65 9.21
CA MET A 123 -9.05 -12.24 9.91
C MET A 123 -9.02 -10.77 10.34
N ALA A 124 -7.89 -10.29 10.87
CA ALA A 124 -7.72 -8.89 11.24
C ALA A 124 -7.74 -7.96 10.02
N ALA A 125 -7.08 -8.35 8.93
CA ALA A 125 -7.10 -7.61 7.66
C ALA A 125 -8.51 -7.53 7.06
N GLY A 126 -9.24 -8.65 7.09
CA GLY A 126 -10.61 -8.70 6.58
C GLY A 126 -11.56 -7.85 7.43
N TYR A 127 -11.40 -7.82 8.75
CA TYR A 127 -12.11 -6.88 9.61
C TYR A 127 -11.74 -5.41 9.30
N ALA A 128 -10.47 -5.12 9.02
CA ALA A 128 -10.01 -3.78 8.71
C ALA A 128 -10.60 -3.21 7.41
N HIS A 129 -10.98 -4.05 6.43
CA HIS A 129 -11.71 -3.61 5.23
C HIS A 129 -13.03 -2.88 5.57
N PHE A 130 -13.66 -3.22 6.70
CA PHE A 130 -14.87 -2.56 7.18
C PHE A 130 -14.59 -1.45 8.19
N GLY A 131 -13.60 -1.62 9.06
CA GLY A 131 -13.24 -0.64 10.09
C GLY A 131 -12.46 0.58 9.56
N LEU A 132 -11.68 0.39 8.50
CA LEU A 132 -10.83 1.40 7.86
C LEU A 132 -11.18 1.56 6.37
N GLN A 133 -12.46 1.40 6.02
CA GLN A 133 -12.94 1.27 4.65
C GLN A 133 -12.40 2.35 3.71
N GLN A 134 -12.36 3.61 4.13
CA GLN A 134 -11.86 4.70 3.29
C GLN A 134 -10.41 4.49 2.86
N GLY A 135 -9.53 4.03 3.77
CA GLY A 135 -8.14 3.79 3.43
C GLY A 135 -7.93 2.60 2.48
N PHE A 136 -8.87 1.65 2.44
CA PHE A 136 -8.89 0.60 1.41
C PHE A 136 -9.42 1.12 0.07
N LEU A 137 -10.46 1.95 0.08
CA LEU A 137 -10.94 2.64 -1.11
C LEU A 137 -9.87 3.54 -1.73
N ASP A 138 -9.05 4.19 -0.90
CA ASP A 138 -8.05 5.14 -1.38
C ASP A 138 -6.91 4.44 -2.14
N MET A 139 -6.59 3.19 -1.81
CA MET A 139 -5.61 2.38 -2.56
C MET A 139 -6.23 1.49 -3.65
N MET A 140 -7.54 1.55 -3.89
CA MET A 140 -8.13 0.89 -5.04
C MET A 140 -7.68 1.59 -6.33
N PRO A 141 -7.19 0.86 -7.34
CA PRO A 141 -6.88 1.47 -8.62
C PRO A 141 -8.16 2.02 -9.24
N HIS A 142 -8.13 3.28 -9.67
CA HIS A 142 -9.25 3.90 -10.38
C HIS A 142 -9.43 3.30 -11.78
N GLN A 143 -10.62 3.46 -12.36
CA GLN A 143 -10.90 3.01 -13.73
C GLN A 143 -9.96 3.68 -14.73
N GLY A 144 -9.28 2.87 -15.55
CA GLY A 144 -8.27 3.34 -16.50
C GLY A 144 -6.86 3.44 -15.92
N ALA A 145 -6.63 3.09 -14.65
CA ALA A 145 -5.29 3.05 -14.07
C ALA A 145 -4.33 2.12 -14.85
N PHE A 146 -3.03 2.37 -14.70
CA PHE A 146 -1.95 1.63 -15.35
C PHE A 146 -1.99 1.71 -16.89
N GLY A 147 -2.23 2.91 -17.42
CA GLY A 147 -2.38 3.11 -18.86
C GLY A 147 -3.57 2.36 -19.46
N GLY A 148 -4.70 2.28 -18.75
CA GLY A 148 -5.93 1.64 -19.23
C GLY A 148 -6.04 0.13 -18.98
N LEU A 149 -5.06 -0.50 -18.31
CA LEU A 149 -5.10 -1.93 -17.99
C LEU A 149 -6.19 -2.27 -16.97
N TRP A 150 -6.44 -1.36 -16.02
CA TRP A 150 -7.43 -1.57 -14.97
C TRP A 150 -8.83 -1.16 -15.42
N GLN A 151 -9.64 -2.14 -15.79
CA GLN A 151 -11.05 -1.98 -16.18
C GLN A 151 -11.92 -2.99 -15.46
N LEU A 152 -11.95 -2.91 -14.13
CA LEU A 152 -12.64 -3.88 -13.30
C LEU A 152 -14.14 -3.52 -13.17
N PRO A 153 -15.08 -4.38 -13.59
CA PRO A 153 -16.50 -4.08 -13.44
C PRO A 153 -16.93 -4.16 -11.97
N GLY A 154 -17.75 -3.20 -11.54
CA GLY A 154 -18.20 -3.09 -10.16
C GLY A 154 -17.82 -1.73 -9.57
N SER A 155 -18.16 -1.52 -8.30
CA SER A 155 -17.72 -0.35 -7.56
C SER A 155 -16.50 -0.69 -6.70
N ASP A 156 -15.65 0.29 -6.44
CA ASP A 156 -14.50 0.13 -5.53
C ASP A 156 -14.96 -0.40 -4.16
N LYS A 157 -16.12 0.08 -3.69
CA LYS A 157 -16.76 -0.39 -2.46
C LYS A 157 -17.07 -1.88 -2.49
N PHE A 158 -17.68 -2.37 -3.57
CA PHE A 158 -17.94 -3.80 -3.73
C PHE A 158 -16.63 -4.59 -3.65
N HIS A 159 -15.59 -4.13 -4.36
CA HIS A 159 -14.30 -4.82 -4.38
C HIS A 159 -13.63 -4.90 -3.01
N VAL A 160 -13.59 -3.79 -2.28
CA VAL A 160 -13.09 -3.73 -0.90
C VAL A 160 -13.89 -4.63 0.04
N GLU A 161 -15.23 -4.64 -0.07
CA GLU A 161 -16.06 -5.43 0.83
C GLU A 161 -15.95 -6.93 0.59
N TRP A 162 -15.96 -7.40 -0.67
CA TRP A 162 -15.87 -8.83 -0.95
C TRP A 162 -14.46 -9.38 -0.64
N THR A 163 -13.38 -8.61 -0.88
CA THR A 163 -12.03 -9.03 -0.50
C THR A 163 -11.91 -9.14 1.01
N GLY A 164 -12.50 -8.20 1.76
CA GLY A 164 -12.56 -8.27 3.22
C GLY A 164 -13.29 -9.53 3.74
N VAL A 165 -14.41 -9.91 3.11
CA VAL A 165 -15.09 -11.19 3.42
C VAL A 165 -14.20 -12.39 3.08
N ALA A 166 -13.54 -12.37 1.92
CA ALA A 166 -12.67 -13.46 1.50
C ALA A 166 -11.47 -13.66 2.45
N GLU A 167 -10.88 -12.56 2.94
CA GLU A 167 -9.82 -12.60 3.96
C GLU A 167 -10.33 -13.15 5.30
N LEU A 168 -11.51 -12.74 5.76
CA LEU A 168 -12.13 -13.27 6.99
C LEU A 168 -12.37 -14.78 6.89
N VAL A 169 -12.99 -15.23 5.80
CA VAL A 169 -13.34 -16.64 5.59
C VAL A 169 -12.09 -17.49 5.40
N GLY A 170 -11.15 -17.03 4.57
CA GLY A 170 -9.88 -17.73 4.36
C GLY A 170 -9.03 -17.78 5.64
N GLY A 171 -8.96 -16.67 6.38
CA GLY A 171 -8.25 -16.60 7.65
C GLY A 171 -8.85 -17.52 8.71
N ALA A 172 -10.18 -17.53 8.83
CA ALA A 172 -10.88 -18.44 9.73
C ALA A 172 -10.70 -19.91 9.33
N GLY A 173 -10.74 -20.23 8.03
CA GLY A 173 -10.48 -21.58 7.52
C GLY A 173 -9.07 -22.08 7.86
N LEU A 174 -8.05 -21.23 7.69
CA LEU A 174 -6.67 -21.52 8.10
C LEU A 174 -6.57 -21.77 9.61
N LEU A 175 -7.12 -20.86 10.42
CA LEU A 175 -7.02 -20.91 11.87
C LEU A 175 -7.75 -22.14 12.43
N LEU A 176 -9.00 -22.35 12.04
CA LEU A 176 -9.82 -23.45 12.54
C LEU A 176 -9.32 -24.81 12.04
N GLY A 177 -8.86 -24.89 10.78
CA GLY A 177 -8.23 -26.11 10.26
C GLY A 177 -6.96 -26.47 11.03
N ALA A 178 -6.13 -25.48 11.36
CA ALA A 178 -4.94 -25.69 12.18
C ALA A 178 -5.26 -26.09 13.62
N ILE A 179 -6.31 -25.53 14.24
CA ILE A 179 -6.82 -25.95 15.55
C ILE A 179 -7.23 -27.41 15.52
N ASP A 180 -8.07 -27.79 14.55
CA ASP A 180 -8.59 -29.14 14.41
C ASP A 180 -7.47 -30.16 14.26
N ARG A 181 -6.49 -29.87 13.38
CA ARG A 181 -5.31 -30.70 13.16
C ARG A 181 -4.41 -30.80 14.40
N THR A 182 -4.12 -29.68 15.05
CA THR A 182 -3.18 -29.63 16.18
C THR A 182 -3.71 -30.37 17.40
N PHE A 183 -5.02 -30.25 17.68
CA PHE A 183 -5.66 -30.92 18.82
C PHE A 183 -6.35 -32.23 18.44
N SER A 184 -6.24 -32.65 17.16
CA SER A 184 -6.86 -33.88 16.63
C SER A 184 -8.36 -33.98 16.96
N LEU A 185 -9.09 -32.88 16.76
CA LEU A 185 -10.51 -32.78 17.17
C LEU A 185 -11.45 -33.52 16.20
N GLY A 186 -11.09 -33.63 14.92
CA GLY A 186 -11.88 -34.35 13.91
C GLY A 186 -13.23 -33.69 13.60
N LEU A 187 -13.35 -32.38 13.82
CA LEU A 187 -14.55 -31.58 13.58
C LEU A 187 -14.61 -31.03 12.16
N LEU A 188 -13.46 -30.80 11.53
CA LEU A 188 -13.36 -30.25 10.19
C LEU A 188 -12.80 -31.26 9.20
N PRO A 189 -13.26 -31.24 7.93
CA PRO A 189 -12.61 -32.00 6.88
C PRO A 189 -11.13 -31.59 6.72
N THR A 190 -10.25 -32.56 6.48
CA THR A 190 -8.79 -32.34 6.35
C THR A 190 -8.41 -31.41 5.21
N TRP A 191 -9.30 -31.18 4.24
CA TRP A 191 -9.07 -30.27 3.12
C TRP A 191 -9.38 -28.80 3.43
N VAL A 192 -9.96 -28.46 4.59
CA VAL A 192 -10.34 -27.08 4.92
C VAL A 192 -9.12 -26.16 5.02
N GLU A 193 -8.09 -26.56 5.77
CA GLU A 193 -6.83 -25.79 5.91
C GLU A 193 -6.16 -25.53 4.53
N PRO A 194 -5.88 -26.56 3.70
CA PRO A 194 -5.24 -26.33 2.40
C PRO A 194 -6.14 -25.59 1.40
N ALA A 195 -7.47 -25.79 1.43
CA ALA A 195 -8.38 -25.02 0.58
C ALA A 195 -8.42 -23.54 0.97
N ALA A 196 -8.40 -23.24 2.27
CA ALA A 196 -8.30 -21.86 2.77
C ALA A 196 -6.97 -21.22 2.39
N ALA A 197 -5.85 -21.94 2.53
CA ALA A 197 -4.53 -21.50 2.09
C ALA A 197 -4.50 -21.16 0.60
N LEU A 198 -5.07 -22.03 -0.24
CA LEU A 198 -5.15 -21.84 -1.69
C LEU A 198 -6.06 -20.65 -2.07
N GLY A 199 -7.20 -20.50 -1.39
CA GLY A 199 -8.09 -19.36 -1.58
C GLY A 199 -7.38 -18.04 -1.26
N LEU A 200 -6.67 -17.98 -0.13
CA LEU A 200 -5.88 -16.81 0.25
C LEU A 200 -4.70 -16.57 -0.70
N PHE A 201 -4.07 -17.62 -1.24
CA PHE A 201 -3.01 -17.48 -2.25
C PHE A 201 -3.53 -16.71 -3.48
N PHE A 202 -4.67 -17.13 -4.03
CA PHE A 202 -5.28 -16.43 -5.16
C PHE A 202 -5.82 -15.05 -4.79
N LEU A 203 -6.33 -14.89 -3.57
CA LEU A 203 -6.76 -13.58 -3.08
C LEU A 203 -5.61 -12.58 -3.03
N VAL A 204 -4.43 -12.97 -2.51
CA VAL A 204 -3.24 -12.12 -2.49
C VAL A 204 -2.84 -11.69 -3.90
N ILE A 205 -2.91 -12.58 -4.89
CA ILE A 205 -2.68 -12.23 -6.29
C ILE A 205 -3.75 -11.23 -6.78
N ALA A 206 -5.03 -11.49 -6.49
CA ALA A 206 -6.14 -10.65 -6.93
C ALA A 206 -6.10 -9.23 -6.34
N VAL A 207 -5.62 -9.06 -5.10
CA VAL A 207 -5.49 -7.75 -4.43
C VAL A 207 -4.12 -7.09 -4.64
N SER A 208 -3.18 -7.77 -5.30
CA SER A 208 -1.86 -7.20 -5.67
C SER A 208 -1.94 -5.86 -6.42
N PRO A 209 -2.93 -5.62 -7.31
CA PRO A 209 -3.11 -4.33 -7.96
C PRO A 209 -3.18 -3.14 -7.00
N ALA A 210 -3.76 -3.29 -5.80
CA ALA A 210 -3.80 -2.21 -4.80
C ALA A 210 -2.38 -1.85 -4.30
N ASN A 211 -1.53 -2.85 -4.06
CA ASN A 211 -0.11 -2.63 -3.70
C ASN A 211 0.67 -1.94 -4.82
N ILE A 212 0.41 -2.34 -6.06
CA ILE A 212 1.02 -1.74 -7.26
C ILE A 212 0.53 -0.30 -7.44
N TYR A 213 -0.75 -0.04 -7.19
CA TYR A 213 -1.34 1.29 -7.31
C TYR A 213 -0.74 2.28 -6.31
N MET A 214 -0.58 1.88 -5.05
CA MET A 214 0.14 2.72 -4.07
C MET A 214 1.55 3.08 -4.54
N TYR A 215 2.28 2.13 -5.16
CA TYR A 215 3.62 2.37 -5.70
C TYR A 215 3.62 3.30 -6.91
N THR A 216 2.69 3.07 -7.85
CA THR A 216 2.69 3.74 -9.15
C THR A 216 2.07 5.13 -9.12
N ASN A 217 1.11 5.35 -8.22
CA ASN A 217 0.32 6.59 -8.11
C ASN A 217 0.58 7.37 -6.83
N ASN A 218 1.45 6.90 -5.93
CA ASN A 218 1.60 7.44 -4.57
C ASN A 218 0.25 7.50 -3.82
N ALA A 219 -0.66 6.57 -4.10
CA ALA A 219 -1.92 6.47 -3.39
C ALA A 219 -1.66 6.11 -1.91
N PRO A 220 -2.39 6.71 -0.95
CA PRO A 220 -2.27 6.35 0.44
C PRO A 220 -2.89 4.97 0.69
N GLY A 221 -2.46 4.29 1.75
CA GLY A 221 -3.09 3.06 2.22
C GLY A 221 -3.97 3.29 3.45
N PRO A 222 -4.36 2.23 4.18
CA PRO A 222 -5.09 2.32 5.45
C PRO A 222 -4.31 3.10 6.51
N VAL A 223 -2.99 3.18 6.34
CA VAL A 223 -2.12 4.13 7.02
C VAL A 223 -1.84 5.26 6.02
N PRO A 224 -2.25 6.51 6.31
CA PRO A 224 -2.36 7.61 5.33
C PRO A 224 -1.01 8.16 4.82
N GLU A 225 0.11 7.50 5.10
CA GLU A 225 1.42 7.94 4.65
C GLU A 225 1.78 7.26 3.32
N VAL A 226 2.20 8.07 2.32
CA VAL A 226 2.77 7.54 1.09
C VAL A 226 4.01 6.73 1.43
N ILE A 227 4.01 5.47 1.03
CA ILE A 227 5.09 4.54 1.33
C ILE A 227 6.30 4.91 0.47
N PRO A 228 7.51 5.06 1.04
CA PRO A 228 8.70 5.33 0.25
C PRO A 228 9.04 4.13 -0.65
N PRO A 229 9.79 4.32 -1.76
CA PRO A 229 10.13 3.22 -2.69
C PRO A 229 10.75 1.98 -2.02
N ALA A 230 11.61 2.17 -1.02
CA ALA A 230 12.18 1.08 -0.24
C ALA A 230 11.10 0.27 0.53
N GLY A 231 10.06 0.95 1.02
CA GLY A 231 8.92 0.30 1.67
C GLY A 231 8.12 -0.57 0.71
N HIS A 232 7.93 -0.13 -0.54
CA HIS A 232 7.30 -0.95 -1.58
C HIS A 232 8.13 -2.18 -1.92
N PHE A 233 9.45 -2.05 -2.00
CA PHE A 233 10.34 -3.19 -2.20
C PHE A 233 10.24 -4.22 -1.07
N VAL A 234 10.22 -3.78 0.18
CA VAL A 234 10.02 -4.68 1.34
C VAL A 234 8.66 -5.37 1.24
N ARG A 235 7.58 -4.64 0.95
CA ARG A 235 6.24 -5.23 0.76
C ARG A 235 6.22 -6.26 -0.36
N PHE A 236 6.90 -6.01 -1.47
CA PHE A 236 7.02 -6.95 -2.58
C PHE A 236 7.72 -8.26 -2.15
N LEU A 237 8.83 -8.17 -1.40
CA LEU A 237 9.51 -9.35 -0.84
C LEU A 237 8.63 -10.11 0.17
N LEU A 238 7.93 -9.39 1.05
CA LEU A 238 6.98 -10.00 1.99
C LEU A 238 5.83 -10.69 1.26
N GLN A 239 5.38 -10.14 0.14
CA GLN A 239 4.33 -10.74 -0.67
C GLN A 239 4.80 -12.03 -1.36
N ILE A 240 6.04 -12.06 -1.86
CA ILE A 240 6.67 -13.30 -2.36
C ILE A 240 6.73 -14.37 -1.26
N ALA A 241 7.18 -13.98 -0.06
CA ALA A 241 7.24 -14.88 1.08
C ALA A 241 5.85 -15.40 1.47
N LEU A 242 4.86 -14.52 1.55
CA LEU A 242 3.46 -14.86 1.87
C LEU A 242 2.88 -15.84 0.84
N LEU A 243 3.02 -15.56 -0.45
CA LEU A 243 2.58 -16.46 -1.52
C LEU A 243 3.27 -17.82 -1.44
N SER A 244 4.57 -17.84 -1.14
CA SER A 244 5.33 -19.09 -0.99
C SER A 244 4.82 -19.92 0.20
N VAL A 245 4.51 -19.26 1.32
CA VAL A 245 3.96 -19.92 2.51
C VAL A 245 2.56 -20.47 2.25
N LEU A 246 1.66 -19.66 1.68
CA LEU A 246 0.29 -20.10 1.38
C LEU A 246 0.29 -21.26 0.38
N TRP A 247 1.18 -21.23 -0.62
CA TRP A 247 1.36 -22.35 -1.53
C TRP A 247 1.87 -23.61 -0.83
N GLY A 248 2.79 -23.46 0.13
CA GLY A 248 3.27 -24.57 0.96
C GLY A 248 2.15 -25.21 1.78
N LEU A 249 1.32 -24.39 2.43
CA LEU A 249 0.17 -24.84 3.23
C LEU A 249 -0.96 -25.45 2.40
N ALA A 250 -1.08 -25.05 1.13
CA ALA A 250 -2.08 -25.61 0.21
C ALA A 250 -1.71 -27.01 -0.32
N LYS A 251 -0.45 -27.44 -0.18
CA LYS A 251 -0.04 -28.79 -0.58
C LYS A 251 -0.44 -29.81 0.48
N PHE A 252 -1.23 -30.79 0.05
CA PHE A 252 -1.68 -31.94 0.83
C PHE A 252 -0.53 -32.87 1.22
#